data_AF-A0A2T1C944-F1
#
_entry.id   AF-A0A2T1C944-F1
#
_cell.length_a   1.000
_cell.length_b   1.000
_cell.length_c   1.000
_cell.angle_alpha   90.00
_cell.angle_beta   90.00
_cell.angle_gamma   90.00
#
_symmetry.space_group_name_H-M   'P 1'
#
loop_
_entity.id
_entity.type
_entity.pdbx_description
1 polymer ?
#
loop_
_entity_poly.entity_id
_entity_poly.type
_entity_poly.pdbx_seq_one_letter_code
_entity_poly.pdbx_strand_id
1 'polypeptide(L)'
;GKKSPIVRLGTKKGAQLLQWLCGSIYALTVLFVALRMFPIWTLLIFGSLFFAIDLCRHVTDYHDEPAKVSNCKFIAVALHFSSGLLLALGFVL
;
A
#
# COMPACT_ATOMS: atom_id res chain seq x y z
N GLY A 1 -24.54 10.70 -9.70
CA GLY A 1 -24.49 9.90 -8.46
C GLY A 1 -23.23 9.07 -8.45
N LYS A 2 -22.28 9.37 -7.56
CA LYS A 2 -20.91 8.82 -7.60
C LYS A 2 -20.89 7.37 -7.10
N LYS A 3 -20.88 6.42 -8.04
CA LYS A 3 -20.80 4.95 -7.83
C LYS A 3 -19.39 4.47 -7.45
N SER A 4 -18.69 5.15 -6.53
CA SER A 4 -17.39 4.66 -6.07
C SER A 4 -17.59 3.55 -5.03
N PRO A 5 -16.86 2.43 -5.10
CA PRO A 5 -16.90 1.34 -4.11
C PRO A 5 -16.74 1.83 -2.66
N ILE A 6 -16.00 2.93 -2.48
CA ILE A 6 -15.78 3.61 -1.19
C ILE A 6 -17.08 4.16 -0.59
N VAL A 7 -18.01 4.61 -1.45
CA VAL A 7 -19.32 5.13 -1.02
C VAL A 7 -20.27 4.00 -0.61
N ARG A 8 -20.07 2.77 -1.12
CA ARG A 8 -20.95 1.61 -0.86
C ARG A 8 -20.49 0.71 0.29
N LEU A 9 -19.19 0.63 0.55
CA LEU A 9 -18.62 -0.22 1.62
C LEU A 9 -18.59 0.47 2.99
N GLY A 10 -18.83 1.78 3.04
CA GLY A 10 -18.50 2.63 4.18
C GLY A 10 -17.02 2.99 4.11
N THR A 11 -16.72 4.29 4.11
CA THR A 11 -15.38 4.89 4.03
C THR A 11 -14.38 4.22 4.98
N LYS A 12 -14.84 3.84 6.17
CA LYS A 12 -14.08 3.11 7.20
C LYS A 12 -13.66 1.69 6.81
N LYS A 13 -14.55 0.88 6.21
CA LYS A 13 -14.19 -0.48 5.76
C LYS A 13 -13.29 -0.44 4.51
N GLY A 14 -13.50 0.54 3.64
CA GLY A 14 -12.60 0.78 2.50
C GLY A 14 -11.18 1.13 2.94
N ALA A 15 -11.04 1.97 3.97
CA ALA A 15 -9.75 2.31 4.58
C ALA A 15 -9.05 1.07 5.18
N GLN A 16 -9.78 0.26 5.95
CA GLN A 16 -9.24 -0.96 6.56
C GLN A 16 -8.83 -2.01 5.52
N LEU A 17 -9.60 -2.18 4.45
CA LEU A 17 -9.25 -3.10 3.37
C LEU A 17 -7.95 -2.66 2.68
N LEU A 18 -7.76 -1.36 2.47
CA LEU A 18 -6.53 -0.82 1.89
C LEU A 18 -5.31 -1.09 2.79
N GLN A 19 -5.46 -0.96 4.10
CA GLN A 19 -4.41 -1.30 5.07
C GLN A 19 -4.04 -2.79 4.99
N TRP A 20 -5.04 -3.67 4.94
CA TRP A 20 -4.83 -5.11 4.80
C TRP A 20 -4.13 -5.46 3.48
N LEU A 21 -4.52 -4.83 2.37
CA LEU A 21 -3.88 -5.04 1.07
C LEU A 21 -2.45 -4.50 1.02
N CYS A 22 -2.17 -3.35 1.63
CA CYS A 22 -0.80 -2.85 1.73
C CYS A 22 0.06 -3.78 2.59
N GLY A 23 -0.45 -4.21 3.75
CA GLY A 23 0.27 -5.11 4.65
C GLY A 23 0.54 -6.48 4.04
N SER A 24 -0.41 -7.01 3.26
CA SER A 24 -0.25 -8.32 2.63
C SER A 24 0.87 -8.34 1.59
N ILE A 25 1.14 -7.24 0.89
CA ILE A 25 2.28 -7.14 -0.06
C ILE A 25 3.59 -7.42 0.69
N TYR A 26 3.84 -6.71 1.79
CA TYR A 26 5.07 -6.90 2.58
C TYR A 26 5.14 -8.28 3.24
N ALA A 27 4.01 -8.77 3.78
CA ALA A 27 3.94 -10.08 4.40
C ALA A 27 4.24 -11.21 3.40
N LEU A 28 3.68 -11.13 2.19
CA LEU A 28 3.93 -12.09 1.12
C LEU A 28 5.38 -12.00 0.62
N THR A 29 5.96 -10.80 0.49
CA THR A 29 7.38 -10.68 0.14
C THR A 29 8.27 -11.38 1.17
N VAL A 30 8.05 -11.16 2.47
CA VAL A 30 8.80 -11.85 3.53
C VAL A 30 8.60 -13.36 3.48
N LEU A 31 7.36 -13.82 3.27
CA LEU A 31 7.05 -15.23 3.15
C LEU A 31 7.81 -15.87 1.97
N PHE A 32 7.81 -15.24 0.80
CA PHE A 32 8.54 -15.75 -0.36
C PHE A 32 10.06 -15.71 -0.20
N VAL A 33 10.60 -14.72 0.50
CA VAL A 33 12.03 -14.70 0.88
C VAL A 33 12.35 -15.84 1.87
N ALA A 34 11.49 -16.08 2.87
CA ALA A 34 11.65 -17.16 3.84
C ALA A 34 11.57 -18.55 3.17
N LEU A 35 10.71 -18.70 2.17
CA LEU A 35 10.61 -19.89 1.33
C LEU A 35 11.75 -20.00 0.29
N ARG A 36 12.70 -19.05 0.28
CA ARG A 36 13.78 -18.91 -0.72
C ARG A 36 13.31 -18.86 -2.17
N MET A 37 12.06 -18.48 -2.40
CA MET A 37 11.54 -18.23 -3.74
C MET A 37 12.04 -16.89 -4.28
N PHE A 38 12.18 -15.89 -3.41
CA PHE A 38 12.64 -14.54 -3.76
C PHE A 38 14.05 -14.26 -3.21
N PRO A 39 14.87 -13.47 -3.93
CA PRO A 39 16.15 -12.99 -3.42
C PRO A 39 15.98 -12.18 -2.14
N ILE A 40 16.97 -12.27 -1.23
CA ILE A 40 16.94 -11.50 0.03
C ILE A 40 16.93 -9.99 -0.22
N TRP A 41 17.46 -9.53 -1.36
CA TRP A 41 17.45 -8.15 -1.79
C TRP A 41 16.03 -7.60 -2.05
N THR A 42 15.03 -8.45 -2.27
CA THR A 42 13.62 -8.01 -2.37
C THR A 42 13.10 -7.41 -1.05
N LEU A 43 13.78 -7.63 0.08
CA LEU A 43 13.51 -6.93 1.34
C LEU A 43 13.80 -5.42 1.25
N LEU A 44 14.45 -4.92 0.20
CA LEU A 44 14.56 -3.47 -0.06
C LEU A 44 13.19 -2.81 -0.24
N ILE A 45 12.14 -3.57 -0.56
CA ILE A 45 10.76 -3.06 -0.58
C ILE A 45 10.35 -2.41 0.75
N PHE A 46 10.94 -2.81 1.88
CA PHE A 46 10.67 -2.17 3.18
C PHE A 46 11.09 -0.70 3.22
N GLY A 47 11.92 -0.22 2.28
CA GLY A 47 12.17 1.21 2.09
C GLY A 47 10.92 2.02 1.74
N SER A 48 9.92 1.41 1.06
CA SER A 48 8.64 2.08 0.77
C SER A 48 7.63 2.03 1.92
N LEU A 49 7.98 1.40 3.05
CA LEU A 49 7.06 1.20 4.17
C LEU A 49 6.58 2.53 4.77
N PHE A 50 7.44 3.55 4.77
CA PHE A 50 7.07 4.89 5.24
C PHE A 50 5.90 5.48 4.44
N PHE A 51 5.90 5.33 3.10
CA PHE A 51 4.78 5.75 2.25
C PHE A 51 3.52 4.93 2.50
N ALA A 52 3.66 3.64 2.84
CA ALA A 52 2.52 2.77 3.13
C ALA A 52 1.83 3.21 4.44
N ILE A 53 2.63 3.51 5.46
CA ILE A 53 2.13 3.98 6.76
C ILE A 53 1.47 5.34 6.60
N ASP A 54 2.09 6.26 5.87
CA ASP A 54 1.53 7.59 5.59
C ASP A 54 0.19 7.49 4.85
N LEU A 55 0.11 6.65 3.81
CA LEU A 55 -1.14 6.36 3.10
C LEU A 55 -2.20 5.80 4.03
N CYS A 56 -1.84 4.80 4.84
CA CYS A 56 -2.76 4.12 5.74
C CYS A 56 -3.31 5.05 6.83
N ARG A 57 -2.45 5.93 7.37
CA ARG A 57 -2.83 6.96 8.35
C ARG A 57 -3.71 8.01 7.70
N HIS A 58 -3.28 8.59 6.58
CA HIS A 58 -4.02 9.63 5.85
C HIS A 58 -5.43 9.16 5.44
N VAL A 59 -5.57 7.91 5.00
CA VAL A 59 -6.87 7.35 4.64
C VAL A 59 -7.74 7.07 5.87
N THR A 60 -7.15 6.70 7.01
CA THR A 60 -7.89 6.44 8.26
C THR A 60 -8.32 7.73 8.94
N ASP A 61 -7.48 8.75 8.95
CA ASP A 61 -7.78 10.01 9.64
C ASP A 61 -8.78 10.86 8.84
N TYR A 62 -8.71 10.81 7.51
CA TYR A 62 -9.57 11.61 6.63
C TYR A 62 -10.67 10.82 5.93
N HIS A 63 -10.97 9.58 6.35
CA HIS A 63 -11.98 8.73 5.70
C HIS A 63 -13.36 9.40 5.55
N ASP A 64 -13.74 10.29 6.48
CA ASP A 64 -15.01 11.01 6.47
C ASP A 64 -14.97 12.34 5.68
N GLU A 65 -13.81 12.74 5.16
CA GLU A 65 -13.60 13.95 4.38
C GLU A 65 -13.24 13.63 2.90
N PRO A 66 -14.22 13.39 2.01
CA PRO A 66 -13.97 12.97 0.63
C PRO A 66 -13.14 13.96 -0.19
N ALA A 67 -13.10 15.25 0.19
CA ALA A 67 -12.24 16.25 -0.43
C ALA A 67 -10.75 16.00 -0.16
N LYS A 68 -10.40 15.57 1.06
CA LYS A 68 -9.02 15.26 1.48
C LYS A 68 -8.59 13.85 1.05
N VAL A 69 -9.52 12.89 0.99
CA VAL A 69 -9.27 11.54 0.44
C VAL A 69 -8.96 11.59 -1.06
N SER A 70 -9.43 12.59 -1.81
CA SER A 70 -9.03 12.74 -3.22
C SER A 70 -7.51 12.86 -3.39
N ASN A 71 -6.77 13.39 -2.41
CA ASN A 71 -5.30 13.48 -2.46
C ASN A 71 -4.59 12.17 -2.14
N CYS A 72 -5.26 11.20 -1.50
CA CYS A 72 -4.70 9.87 -1.21
C CYS A 72 -4.24 9.14 -2.48
N LYS A 73 -4.88 9.41 -3.64
CA LYS A 73 -4.48 8.80 -4.93
C LYS A 73 -3.02 9.08 -5.30
N PHE A 74 -2.47 10.25 -4.94
CA PHE A 74 -1.07 10.58 -5.21
C PHE A 74 -0.13 9.79 -4.30
N ILE A 75 -0.49 9.64 -3.03
CA ILE A 75 0.27 8.83 -2.06
C ILE A 75 0.22 7.35 -2.47
N ALA A 76 -0.94 6.86 -2.96
CA ALA A 76 -1.09 5.50 -3.45
C ALA A 76 -0.22 5.23 -4.69
N VAL A 77 -0.14 6.18 -5.63
CA VAL A 77 0.76 6.09 -6.79
C VAL A 77 2.22 6.11 -6.35
N ALA A 78 2.60 6.98 -5.42
CA ALA A 78 3.97 7.04 -4.89
C ALA A 78 4.36 5.73 -4.18
N LEU A 79 3.46 5.16 -3.37
CA LEU A 79 3.65 3.85 -2.76
C LEU A 79 3.82 2.77 -3.82
N HIS A 80 2.92 2.69 -4.82
CA HIS A 80 2.98 1.65 -5.85
C HIS A 80 4.26 1.75 -6.68
N PHE A 81 4.66 2.97 -7.06
CA PHE A 81 5.87 3.20 -7.83
C PHE A 81 7.13 2.88 -7.04
N SER A 82 7.24 3.37 -5.80
CA SER A 82 8.41 3.11 -4.94
C SER A 82 8.54 1.64 -4.57
N SER A 83 7.45 0.99 -4.17
CA SER A 83 7.45 -0.45 -3.83
C SER A 83 7.80 -1.31 -5.04
N GLY A 84 7.22 -1.04 -6.21
CA GLY A 84 7.55 -1.74 -7.46
C GLY A 84 9.00 -1.55 -7.89
N LEU A 85 9.52 -0.31 -7.79
CA LEU A 85 10.92 -0.01 -8.14
C LEU A 85 11.90 -0.75 -7.22
N LEU A 86 11.68 -0.70 -5.90
CA LEU A 86 12.52 -1.38 -4.91
C LEU A 86 12.45 -2.89 -5.03
N LEU A 87 11.26 -3.44 -5.31
CA LEU A 87 11.09 -4.87 -5.53
C LEU A 87 11.81 -5.32 -6.80
N ALA A 88 11.67 -4.58 -7.91
CA ALA A 88 12.37 -4.88 -9.16
C ALA A 88 13.89 -4.78 -8.99
N LEU A 89 14.38 -3.74 -8.31
CA LEU A 89 15.80 -3.63 -7.95
C LEU A 89 16.27 -4.82 -7.12
N GLY A 90 15.47 -5.28 -6.16
CA GLY A 90 15.75 -6.47 -5.36
C GLY A 90 15.74 -7.80 -6.13
N PHE A 91 15.18 -7.84 -7.34
CA PHE A 91 15.31 -8.99 -8.25
C PHE A 91 16.50 -8.89 -9.19
N VAL A 92 16.96 -7.67 -9.49
CA VAL A 92 18.10 -7.43 -10.38
C VAL A 92 19.45 -7.62 -9.66
N LEU A 93 19.49 -7.30 -8.35
CA LEU A 93 20.64 -7.51 -7.46
C LEU A 93 20.77 -8.97 -6.99
#